data_AF-A0A540V8V0-F1
#
_entry.id   AF-A0A540V8V0-F1
#
_cell.length_a   1.000
_cell.length_b   1.000
_cell.length_c   1.000
_cell.angle_alpha   90.00
_cell.angle_beta   90.00
_cell.angle_gamma   90.00
#
_symmetry.space_group_name_H-M   'P 1'
#
loop_
_entity.id
_entity.type
_entity.pdbx_description
1 polymer ?
#
loop_
_entity_poly.entity_id
_entity_poly.type
_entity_poly.pdbx_seq_one_letter_code
_entity_poly.pdbx_strand_id
1 'polypeptide(L)'
;RMCFQAAEIFAPPPENTFASRSERSYILTVFIGIIGVAYLVYHFATKGFSLDLNIVNTIFLILGIILHGTPQRFLAAAQNAIKTASGIVFQFPFYAGIMGMMTDSGLAEVFSKWFIAISNETTFYLFTFFSAGLVNFFVPSGGGQWAVQGPIMLEAARVMGADYAKTAMAIAWGDAWTNMIQPFWALPALAIAGLKAKDIMGFCVF
;
A
#
# COMPACT_ATOMS: atom_id res chain seq x y z
N ARG A 1 -1.65 26.90 6.20
CA ARG A 1 -2.96 27.55 5.92
C ARG A 1 -3.78 26.78 4.88
N MET A 2 -3.21 26.32 3.75
CA MET A 2 -3.97 25.53 2.73
C MET A 2 -4.66 24.25 3.25
N CYS A 3 -4.02 23.45 4.12
CA CYS A 3 -4.66 22.23 4.67
C CYS A 3 -5.92 22.52 5.51
N PHE A 4 -5.91 23.61 6.30
CA PHE A 4 -7.08 24.01 7.08
C PHE A 4 -8.20 24.57 6.19
N GLN A 5 -7.84 25.26 5.10
CA GLN A 5 -8.79 25.80 4.13
C GLN A 5 -9.50 24.71 3.32
N ALA A 6 -8.80 23.62 2.98
CA ALA A 6 -9.41 22.47 2.31
C ALA A 6 -10.41 21.73 3.21
N ALA A 7 -10.14 21.62 4.52
CA ALA A 7 -11.05 20.99 5.48
C ALA A 7 -12.36 21.79 5.69
N GLU A 8 -12.33 23.11 5.53
CA GLU A 8 -13.53 23.95 5.63
C GLU A 8 -14.47 23.80 4.43
N ILE A 9 -13.95 23.47 3.24
CA ILE A 9 -14.74 23.32 2.01
C ILE A 9 -15.62 22.06 2.02
N PHE A 10 -15.23 21.03 2.77
CA PHE A 10 -15.94 19.74 2.84
C PHE A 10 -16.71 19.50 4.16
N ALA A 11 -16.64 20.43 5.11
CA ALA A 11 -17.35 20.29 6.37
C ALA A 11 -18.84 20.65 6.17
N PRO A 12 -19.80 19.76 6.49
CA PRO A 12 -21.22 20.12 6.46
C PRO A 12 -21.50 21.32 7.38
N PRO A 13 -22.50 22.16 7.06
CA PRO A 13 -22.86 23.30 7.88
C PRO A 13 -23.21 22.84 9.31
N PRO A 14 -22.95 23.67 10.33
CA PRO A 14 -23.27 23.32 11.71
C PRO A 14 -24.78 23.16 11.89
N GLU A 15 -25.22 21.94 12.15
CA GLU A 15 -26.58 21.63 12.57
C GLU A 15 -26.64 21.52 14.10
N ASN A 16 -27.74 21.95 14.70
CA ASN A 16 -27.95 21.84 16.15
C ASN A 16 -28.41 20.43 16.58
N THR A 17 -27.71 19.41 16.10
CA THR A 17 -27.94 18.00 16.47
C THR A 17 -26.83 17.48 17.38
N PHE A 18 -27.15 16.50 18.23
CA PHE A 18 -26.15 15.85 19.08
C PHE A 18 -25.01 15.20 18.26
N ALA A 19 -25.34 14.63 17.10
CA ALA A 19 -24.38 14.07 16.16
C ALA A 19 -23.38 15.14 15.67
N SER A 20 -23.86 16.28 15.15
CA SER A 20 -22.99 17.35 14.65
C SER A 20 -22.08 17.93 15.74
N ARG A 21 -22.59 18.04 16.98
CA ARG A 21 -21.80 18.47 18.14
C ARG A 21 -20.70 17.47 18.51
N SER A 22 -20.99 16.17 18.40
CA SER A 22 -20.04 15.10 18.71
C SER A 22 -18.92 15.03 17.67
N GLU A 23 -19.23 15.18 16.39
CA GLU A 23 -18.24 15.19 15.30
C GLU A 23 -17.30 16.41 15.33
N ARG A 24 -17.74 17.50 15.97
CA ARG A 24 -16.94 18.72 16.20
C ARG A 24 -16.19 18.71 17.53
N SER A 25 -16.40 17.69 18.37
CA SER A 25 -15.83 17.64 19.71
C SER A 25 -14.37 17.19 19.69
N TYR A 26 -13.48 18.02 20.24
CA TYR A 26 -12.10 17.64 20.50
C TYR A 26 -11.98 16.54 21.57
N ILE A 27 -12.93 16.49 22.51
CA ILE A 27 -12.95 15.48 23.58
C ILE A 27 -13.06 14.07 22.98
N LEU A 28 -13.88 13.92 21.93
CA LEU A 28 -14.06 12.65 21.26
C LEU A 28 -12.76 12.20 20.56
N THR A 29 -12.05 13.13 19.91
CA THR A 29 -10.70 12.88 19.35
C THR A 29 -9.71 12.42 20.41
N VAL A 30 -9.67 13.10 21.56
CA VAL A 30 -8.75 12.74 22.66
C VAL A 30 -9.06 11.34 23.16
N PHE A 31 -10.34 11.01 23.34
CA PHE A 31 -10.76 9.68 23.79
C PHE A 31 -10.35 8.58 22.81
N ILE A 32 -10.66 8.74 21.52
CA ILE A 32 -10.27 7.81 20.45
C ILE A 32 -8.73 7.70 20.36
N GLY A 33 -8.04 8.83 20.44
CA GLY A 33 -6.59 8.90 20.42
C GLY A 33 -5.94 8.15 21.57
N ILE A 34 -6.44 8.33 22.80
CA ILE A 34 -5.93 7.61 23.99
C ILE A 34 -6.13 6.11 23.82
N ILE A 35 -7.31 5.66 23.41
CA ILE A 35 -7.58 4.23 23.19
C ILE A 35 -6.64 3.67 22.12
N GLY A 36 -6.50 4.36 20.99
CA GLY A 36 -5.65 3.95 19.89
C GLY A 36 -4.18 3.88 20.27
N VAL A 37 -3.66 4.92 20.93
CA VAL A 37 -2.26 4.94 21.41
C VAL A 37 -2.05 3.88 22.49
N ALA A 38 -2.98 3.70 23.43
CA ALA A 38 -2.90 2.66 24.45
C ALA A 38 -2.83 1.26 23.82
N TYR A 39 -3.66 0.99 22.81
CA TYR A 39 -3.59 -0.25 22.04
C TYR A 39 -2.24 -0.45 21.36
N LEU A 40 -1.71 0.58 20.69
CA LEU A 40 -0.40 0.51 20.03
C LEU A 40 0.73 0.26 21.03
N VAL A 41 0.74 0.97 22.17
CA VAL A 41 1.70 0.75 23.25
C VAL A 41 1.59 -0.68 23.79
N TYR A 42 0.37 -1.15 24.06
CA TYR A 42 0.15 -2.52 24.51
C TYR A 42 0.65 -3.56 23.51
N HIS A 43 0.40 -3.36 22.21
CA HIS A 43 0.86 -4.25 21.15
C HIS A 43 2.38 -4.36 21.11
N PHE A 44 3.10 -3.22 21.09
CA PHE A 44 4.57 -3.23 21.06
C PHE A 44 5.19 -3.71 22.38
N ALA A 45 4.53 -3.49 23.52
CA ALA A 45 4.97 -3.99 24.82
C ALA A 45 4.82 -5.51 24.95
N THR A 46 3.77 -6.10 24.36
CA THR A 46 3.48 -7.54 24.49
C THR A 46 4.06 -8.39 23.36
N LYS A 47 4.16 -7.84 22.15
CA LYS A 47 4.62 -8.57 20.96
C LYS A 47 5.99 -8.13 20.43
N GLY A 48 6.63 -7.15 21.06
CA GLY A 48 7.88 -6.55 20.55
C GLY A 48 7.65 -5.79 19.25
N PHE A 49 8.68 -5.65 18.41
CA PHE A 49 8.60 -4.95 17.12
C PHE A 49 7.88 -5.79 16.04
N SER A 50 6.62 -6.12 16.28
CA SER A 50 5.75 -6.84 15.36
C SER A 50 4.97 -5.86 14.50
N LEU A 51 5.58 -5.37 13.42
CA LEU A 51 4.95 -4.42 12.50
C LEU A 51 4.30 -5.16 11.33
N ASP A 52 2.97 -5.28 11.36
CA ASP A 52 2.17 -5.81 10.25
C ASP A 52 1.31 -4.70 9.61
N LEU A 53 0.66 -5.03 8.50
CA LEU A 53 -0.16 -4.08 7.75
C LEU A 53 -1.33 -3.50 8.57
N ASN A 54 -1.93 -4.29 9.47
CA ASN A 54 -3.03 -3.83 10.32
C ASN A 54 -2.54 -2.80 11.35
N ILE A 55 -1.37 -3.04 11.94
CA ILE A 55 -0.76 -2.11 12.89
C ILE A 55 -0.35 -0.82 12.20
N VAL A 56 0.23 -0.90 11.00
CA VAL A 56 0.56 0.30 10.19
C VAL A 56 -0.71 1.10 9.85
N ASN A 57 -1.77 0.44 9.40
CA ASN A 57 -3.06 1.10 9.13
C ASN A 57 -3.65 1.74 10.38
N THR A 58 -3.56 1.06 11.54
CA THR A 58 -4.01 1.58 12.83
C THR A 58 -3.21 2.83 13.21
N ILE A 59 -1.89 2.81 13.05
CA ILE A 59 -1.02 3.97 13.30
C ILE A 59 -1.47 5.16 12.44
N PHE A 60 -1.66 4.98 11.13
CA PHE A 60 -2.10 6.06 10.25
C PHE A 60 -3.50 6.59 10.59
N LEU A 61 -4.43 5.70 10.96
CA LEU A 61 -5.78 6.11 11.37
C LEU A 61 -5.75 6.96 12.65
N ILE A 62 -5.04 6.49 13.69
CA ILE A 62 -4.95 7.19 14.97
C ILE A 62 -4.21 8.51 14.83
N LEU A 63 -3.08 8.54 14.12
CA LEU A 63 -2.37 9.78 13.82
C LEU A 63 -3.23 10.72 12.99
N GLY A 64 -3.94 10.21 11.98
CA GLY A 64 -4.85 10.99 11.15
C GLY A 64 -5.92 11.68 11.99
N ILE A 65 -6.59 10.96 12.88
CA ILE A 65 -7.63 11.50 13.77
C ILE A 65 -7.05 12.55 14.72
N ILE A 66 -5.93 12.27 15.38
CA ILE A 66 -5.29 13.17 16.34
C ILE A 66 -4.82 14.47 15.66
N LEU A 67 -4.13 14.35 14.52
CA LEU A 67 -3.53 15.50 13.82
C LEU A 67 -4.57 16.42 13.17
N HIS A 68 -5.76 15.91 12.83
CA HIS A 68 -6.85 16.74 12.30
C HIS A 68 -7.72 17.37 13.40
N GLY A 69 -7.57 16.95 14.66
CA GLY A 69 -8.15 17.57 15.85
C GLY A 69 -9.63 17.24 16.10
N THR A 70 -10.48 17.20 15.08
CA THR A 70 -11.89 16.75 15.21
C THR A 70 -12.23 15.66 14.20
N PRO A 71 -13.14 14.72 14.51
CA PRO A 71 -13.56 13.70 13.55
C PRO A 71 -14.09 14.30 12.24
N GLN A 72 -14.83 15.42 12.33
CA GLN A 72 -15.31 16.13 11.15
C GLN A 72 -14.17 16.61 10.24
N ARG A 73 -13.09 17.16 10.81
CA ARG A 73 -11.93 17.63 10.03
C ARG A 73 -11.17 16.47 9.40
N PHE A 74 -11.03 15.35 10.11
CA PHE A 74 -10.44 14.13 9.57
C PHE A 74 -11.26 13.61 8.38
N LEU A 75 -12.59 13.49 8.52
CA LEU A 75 -13.47 13.03 7.45
C LEU A 75 -13.45 13.98 6.24
N ALA A 76 -13.49 15.29 6.46
CA ALA A 76 -13.38 16.28 5.40
C ALA A 76 -12.05 16.16 4.63
N ALA A 77 -10.94 15.95 5.34
CA ALA A 77 -9.64 15.72 4.72
C ALA A 77 -9.60 14.39 3.93
N ALA A 78 -10.15 13.32 4.48
CA ALA A 78 -10.26 12.02 3.81
C ALA A 78 -11.12 12.09 2.53
N GLN A 79 -12.25 12.81 2.58
CA GLN A 79 -13.12 13.05 1.43
C GLN A 79 -12.45 13.90 0.34
N ASN A 80 -11.54 14.80 0.71
CA ASN A 80 -10.75 15.51 -0.28
C ASN A 80 -9.68 14.60 -0.90
N ALA A 81 -8.97 13.83 -0.07
CA ALA A 81 -7.91 12.91 -0.50
C ALA A 81 -8.43 11.78 -1.42
N ILE A 82 -9.63 11.25 -1.16
CA ILE A 82 -10.21 10.17 -1.98
C ILE A 82 -10.42 10.60 -3.44
N LYS A 83 -10.65 11.90 -3.70
CA LYS A 83 -10.79 12.41 -5.08
C LYS A 83 -9.50 12.22 -5.87
N THR A 84 -8.36 12.50 -5.25
CA THR A 84 -7.03 12.30 -5.84
C THR A 84 -6.64 10.82 -5.96
N ALA A 85 -7.22 9.94 -5.13
CA ALA A 85 -6.98 8.50 -5.15
C ALA A 85 -8.05 7.69 -5.91
N SER A 86 -9.05 8.34 -6.50
CA SER A 86 -10.22 7.67 -7.12
C SER A 86 -9.82 6.64 -8.19
N GLY A 87 -8.86 6.96 -9.05
CA GLY A 87 -8.32 6.01 -10.04
C GLY A 87 -7.73 4.75 -9.41
N ILE A 88 -7.00 4.91 -8.30
CA ILE A 88 -6.40 3.81 -7.54
C ILE A 88 -7.51 2.94 -6.92
N VAL A 89 -8.53 3.56 -6.31
CA VAL A 89 -9.67 2.87 -5.69
C VAL A 89 -10.39 1.97 -6.69
N PHE A 90 -10.58 2.44 -7.93
CA PHE A 90 -11.20 1.63 -8.98
C PHE A 90 -10.29 0.53 -9.52
N GLN A 91 -8.98 0.75 -9.60
CA GLN A 91 -8.03 -0.23 -10.15
C GLN A 91 -7.79 -1.44 -9.24
N PHE A 92 -7.71 -1.22 -7.92
CA PHE A 92 -7.34 -2.26 -6.95
C PHE A 92 -8.25 -3.51 -6.99
N PRO A 93 -9.59 -3.39 -7.13
CA PRO A 93 -10.46 -4.54 -7.34
C PRO A 93 -10.15 -5.36 -8.60
N PHE A 94 -9.78 -4.72 -9.71
CA PHE A 94 -9.38 -5.45 -10.93
C PHE A 94 -8.06 -6.20 -10.72
N TYR A 95 -7.09 -5.60 -10.04
CA TYR A 95 -5.84 -6.28 -9.69
C TYR A 95 -6.08 -7.46 -8.75
N ALA A 96 -6.98 -7.34 -7.78
CA ALA A 96 -7.40 -8.46 -6.95
C ALA A 96 -8.06 -9.58 -7.77
N GLY A 97 -8.88 -9.24 -8.76
CA GLY A 97 -9.48 -10.20 -9.68
C GLY A 97 -8.45 -10.95 -10.54
N ILE A 98 -7.48 -10.24 -11.12
CA ILE A 98 -6.40 -10.85 -11.91
C ILE A 98 -5.52 -11.73 -11.01
N MET A 99 -5.18 -11.26 -9.81
CA MET A 99 -4.46 -12.04 -8.81
C MET A 99 -5.20 -13.35 -8.48
N GLY A 100 -6.52 -13.29 -8.29
CA GLY A 100 -7.36 -14.47 -8.08
C GLY A 100 -7.24 -15.45 -9.24
N MET A 101 -7.42 -14.99 -10.48
CA MET A 101 -7.28 -15.83 -11.67
C MET A 101 -5.89 -16.44 -11.82
N MET A 102 -4.82 -15.71 -11.50
CA MET A 102 -3.44 -16.22 -11.55
C MET A 102 -3.14 -17.23 -10.47
N THR A 103 -3.72 -17.04 -9.29
CA THR A 103 -3.59 -17.99 -8.16
C THR A 103 -4.31 -19.28 -8.50
N ASP A 104 -5.58 -19.18 -8.90
CA ASP A 104 -6.43 -20.33 -9.21
C ASP A 104 -5.92 -21.13 -10.42
N SER A 105 -5.36 -20.45 -11.42
CA SER A 105 -4.75 -21.13 -12.58
C SER A 105 -3.37 -21.72 -12.30
N GLY A 106 -2.73 -21.37 -11.17
CA GLY A 106 -1.35 -21.77 -10.86
C GLY A 106 -0.28 -21.08 -11.71
N LEU A 107 -0.64 -20.07 -12.52
CA LEU A 107 0.30 -19.43 -13.45
C LEU A 107 1.48 -18.76 -12.73
N ALA A 108 1.21 -18.12 -11.58
CA ALA A 108 2.25 -17.50 -10.76
C ALA A 108 3.29 -18.52 -10.26
N GLU A 109 2.84 -19.73 -9.93
CA GLU A 109 3.70 -20.83 -9.51
C GLU A 109 4.55 -21.36 -10.66
N VAL A 110 3.96 -21.54 -11.85
CA VAL A 110 4.67 -22.00 -13.06
C VAL A 110 5.82 -21.05 -13.40
N PHE A 111 5.55 -19.73 -13.45
CA PHE A 111 6.61 -18.75 -13.72
C PHE A 111 7.70 -18.75 -12.65
N SER A 112 7.31 -18.80 -11.38
CA SER A 112 8.26 -18.81 -10.26
C SER A 112 9.16 -20.05 -10.31
N LYS A 113 8.58 -21.25 -10.50
CA LYS A 113 9.33 -22.50 -10.60
C LYS A 113 10.25 -22.56 -11.81
N TRP A 114 9.85 -21.98 -12.94
CA TRP A 114 10.72 -21.93 -14.12
C TRP A 114 12.01 -21.16 -13.85
N PHE A 115 11.91 -19.99 -13.21
CA PHE A 115 13.09 -19.22 -12.80
C PHE A 115 13.92 -19.93 -11.73
N ILE A 116 13.28 -20.60 -10.77
CA ILE A 116 13.98 -21.41 -9.76
C ILE A 116 14.76 -22.55 -10.43
N ALA A 117 14.19 -23.24 -11.42
CA ALA A 117 14.81 -24.38 -12.08
C ALA A 117 16.09 -24.04 -12.87
N ILE A 118 16.21 -22.80 -13.35
CA ILE A 118 17.42 -22.30 -14.04
C ILE A 118 18.39 -21.56 -13.11
N SER A 119 18.03 -21.41 -11.83
CA SER A 119 18.82 -20.70 -10.83
C SER A 119 19.89 -21.58 -10.19
N ASN A 120 20.93 -20.93 -9.66
CA ASN A 120 21.91 -21.50 -8.74
C ASN A 120 22.19 -20.53 -7.60
N GLU A 121 23.05 -20.91 -6.65
CA GLU A 121 23.37 -20.10 -5.46
C GLU A 121 23.80 -18.65 -5.79
N THR A 122 24.46 -18.45 -6.93
CA THR A 122 24.94 -17.14 -7.38
C THR A 122 23.85 -16.36 -8.12
N THR A 123 23.04 -17.02 -8.93
CA THR A 123 22.04 -16.36 -9.81
C THR A 123 20.65 -16.26 -9.22
N PHE A 124 20.39 -16.91 -8.08
CA PHE A 124 19.05 -17.01 -7.50
C PHE A 124 18.38 -15.64 -7.30
N TYR A 125 19.03 -14.71 -6.60
CA TYR A 125 18.43 -13.39 -6.35
C TYR A 125 18.16 -12.60 -7.64
N LEU A 126 19.01 -12.76 -8.66
CA LEU A 126 18.83 -12.13 -9.96
C LEU A 126 17.58 -12.69 -10.66
N PHE A 127 17.41 -14.01 -10.66
CA PHE A 127 16.23 -14.64 -11.27
C PHE A 127 14.96 -14.44 -10.45
N THR A 128 15.05 -14.33 -9.13
CA THR A 128 13.94 -13.87 -8.28
C THR A 128 13.51 -12.46 -8.68
N PHE A 129 14.46 -11.54 -8.88
CA PHE A 129 14.18 -10.19 -9.33
C PHE A 129 13.47 -10.17 -10.69
N PHE A 130 13.97 -10.91 -11.69
CA PHE A 130 13.33 -10.98 -13.01
C PHE A 130 11.96 -11.66 -12.96
N SER A 131 11.81 -12.73 -12.18
CA SER A 131 10.54 -13.40 -11.97
C SER A 131 9.51 -12.46 -11.34
N ALA A 132 9.92 -11.66 -10.36
CA ALA A 132 9.08 -10.66 -9.74
C ALA A 132 8.67 -9.56 -10.73
N GLY A 133 9.59 -9.09 -11.56
CA GLY A 133 9.26 -8.14 -12.64
C GLY A 133 8.24 -8.70 -13.63
N LEU A 134 8.37 -9.98 -14.01
CA LEU A 134 7.43 -10.65 -14.92
C LEU A 134 6.04 -10.83 -14.30
N VAL A 135 5.97 -11.29 -13.05
CA VAL A 135 4.68 -11.47 -12.35
C VAL A 135 3.97 -10.13 -12.15
N ASN A 136 4.71 -9.06 -11.87
CA ASN A 136 4.17 -7.72 -11.64
C ASN A 136 3.44 -7.15 -12.87
N PHE A 137 3.77 -7.56 -14.11
CA PHE A 137 2.99 -7.17 -15.30
C PHE A 137 1.52 -7.62 -15.24
N PHE A 138 1.26 -8.71 -14.53
CA PHE A 138 -0.07 -9.28 -14.38
C PHE A 138 -0.71 -8.90 -13.04
N VAL A 139 0.07 -8.85 -11.96
CA VAL A 139 -0.38 -8.44 -10.62
C VAL A 139 0.39 -7.20 -10.17
N PRO A 140 0.07 -5.99 -10.67
CA PRO A 140 0.75 -4.75 -10.32
C PRO A 140 0.30 -4.24 -8.95
N SER A 141 0.59 -5.02 -7.91
CA SER A 141 0.21 -4.75 -6.53
C SER A 141 1.19 -5.47 -5.61
N GLY A 142 2.05 -4.74 -4.91
CA GLY A 142 3.07 -5.36 -4.05
C GLY A 142 2.50 -6.32 -3.00
N GLY A 143 1.36 -5.99 -2.39
CA GLY A 143 0.67 -6.88 -1.45
C GLY A 143 0.08 -8.12 -2.11
N GLY A 144 -0.51 -7.96 -3.30
CA GLY A 144 -1.09 -9.08 -4.06
C GLY A 144 -0.02 -10.01 -4.63
N GLN A 145 1.05 -9.43 -5.19
CA GLN A 145 2.21 -10.15 -5.66
C GLN A 145 2.89 -10.93 -4.52
N TRP A 146 3.04 -10.31 -3.36
CA TRP A 146 3.58 -10.99 -2.18
C TRP A 146 2.75 -12.23 -1.82
N ALA A 147 1.42 -12.12 -1.85
CA ALA A 147 0.52 -13.24 -1.54
C ALA A 147 0.67 -14.42 -2.50
N VAL A 148 0.93 -14.17 -3.80
CA VAL A 148 1.01 -15.23 -4.82
C VAL A 148 2.42 -15.77 -5.06
N GLN A 149 3.45 -14.95 -4.91
CA GLN A 149 4.83 -15.30 -5.27
C GLN A 149 5.76 -15.41 -4.06
N GLY A 150 5.52 -14.62 -3.02
CA GLY A 150 6.39 -14.53 -1.83
C GLY A 150 6.66 -15.90 -1.20
N PRO A 151 5.62 -16.66 -0.79
CA PRO A 151 5.79 -17.99 -0.20
C PRO A 151 6.59 -18.96 -1.08
N ILE A 152 6.38 -18.91 -2.40
CA ILE A 152 7.04 -19.80 -3.38
C ILE A 152 8.54 -19.52 -3.43
N MET A 153 8.92 -18.25 -3.51
CA MET A 153 10.32 -17.83 -3.58
C MET A 153 11.03 -18.01 -2.24
N LEU A 154 10.35 -17.78 -1.11
CA LEU A 154 10.93 -18.05 0.21
C LEU A 154 11.14 -19.55 0.42
N GLU A 155 10.23 -20.40 -0.01
CA GLU A 155 10.44 -21.86 0.07
C GLU A 155 11.62 -22.30 -0.82
N ALA A 156 11.77 -21.72 -2.01
CA ALA A 156 12.94 -21.96 -2.84
C ALA A 156 14.24 -21.49 -2.16
N ALA A 157 14.22 -20.32 -1.52
CA ALA A 157 15.34 -19.81 -0.74
C ALA A 157 15.72 -20.78 0.39
N ARG A 158 14.73 -21.33 1.10
CA ARG A 158 14.94 -22.35 2.13
C ARG A 158 15.66 -23.59 1.58
N VAL A 159 15.19 -24.11 0.45
CA VAL A 159 15.76 -25.32 -0.18
C VAL A 159 17.19 -25.07 -0.68
N MET A 160 17.48 -23.88 -1.19
CA MET A 160 18.81 -23.50 -1.70
C MET A 160 19.74 -22.94 -0.63
N GLY A 161 19.30 -22.81 0.63
CA GLY A 161 20.09 -22.18 1.69
C GLY A 161 20.35 -20.68 1.46
N ALA A 162 19.50 -20.01 0.68
CA ALA A 162 19.58 -18.58 0.41
C ALA A 162 18.93 -17.74 1.52
N ASP A 163 19.34 -16.47 1.61
CA ASP A 163 18.88 -15.54 2.63
C ASP A 163 17.46 -15.03 2.33
N TYR A 164 16.55 -15.16 3.30
CA TYR A 164 15.17 -14.74 3.14
C TYR A 164 15.00 -13.24 2.95
N ALA A 165 15.81 -12.41 3.63
CA ALA A 165 15.70 -10.97 3.52
C ALA A 165 16.14 -10.50 2.12
N LYS A 166 17.25 -11.02 1.60
CA LYS A 166 17.69 -10.77 0.22
C LYS A 166 16.68 -11.27 -0.81
N THR A 167 16.05 -12.41 -0.56
CA THR A 167 14.99 -12.94 -1.42
C THR A 167 13.78 -12.01 -1.45
N ALA A 168 13.28 -11.59 -0.28
CA ALA A 168 12.19 -10.64 -0.17
C ALA A 168 12.52 -9.29 -0.84
N MET A 169 13.76 -8.81 -0.66
CA MET A 169 14.25 -7.60 -1.31
C MET A 169 14.33 -7.76 -2.83
N ALA A 170 14.78 -8.91 -3.34
CA ALA A 170 14.81 -9.18 -4.78
C ALA A 170 13.40 -9.14 -5.39
N ILE A 171 12.40 -9.69 -4.69
CA ILE A 171 10.98 -9.58 -5.10
C ILE A 171 10.55 -8.12 -5.11
N ALA A 172 10.77 -7.39 -4.02
CA ALA A 172 10.36 -5.99 -3.88
C ALA A 172 10.99 -5.08 -4.95
N TRP A 173 12.27 -5.28 -5.27
CA TRP A 173 12.95 -4.53 -6.31
C TRP A 173 12.48 -4.91 -7.72
N GLY A 174 12.16 -6.18 -7.96
CA GLY A 174 11.62 -6.63 -9.25
C GLY A 174 10.23 -6.04 -9.52
N ASP A 175 9.36 -6.02 -8.51
CA ASP A 175 8.08 -5.32 -8.51
C ASP A 175 8.28 -3.82 -8.79
N ALA A 176 9.13 -3.14 -8.00
CA ALA A 176 9.37 -1.71 -8.14
C ALA A 176 9.92 -1.34 -9.53
N TRP A 177 10.78 -2.19 -10.10
CA TRP A 177 11.37 -1.96 -11.42
C TRP A 177 10.32 -1.90 -12.53
N THR A 178 9.44 -2.89 -12.65
CA THR A 178 8.42 -2.88 -13.70
C THR A 178 7.26 -1.93 -13.36
N ASN A 179 7.06 -1.59 -12.09
CA ASN A 179 6.20 -0.48 -11.68
C ASN A 179 6.72 0.88 -12.14
N MET A 180 8.00 1.05 -12.49
CA MET A 180 8.45 2.30 -13.11
C MET A 180 7.84 2.50 -14.49
N ILE A 181 7.71 1.44 -15.30
CA ILE A 181 7.10 1.48 -16.64
C ILE A 181 5.66 2.01 -16.59
N GLN A 182 4.93 1.66 -15.53
CA GLN A 182 3.55 2.08 -15.30
C GLN A 182 3.52 3.23 -14.29
N PRO A 183 3.39 4.51 -14.71
CA PRO A 183 3.54 5.67 -13.83
C PRO A 183 2.34 5.91 -12.89
N PHE A 184 1.72 4.86 -12.35
CA PHE A 184 0.62 4.95 -11.38
C PHE A 184 1.07 5.61 -10.07
N TRP A 185 2.30 5.33 -9.65
CA TRP A 185 2.96 5.97 -8.52
C TRP A 185 3.08 7.49 -8.67
N ALA A 186 3.18 7.96 -9.91
CA ALA A 186 3.37 9.38 -10.21
C ALA A 186 2.04 10.15 -10.30
N LEU A 187 0.88 9.49 -10.43
CA LEU A 187 -0.40 10.15 -10.67
C LEU A 187 -0.72 11.29 -9.68
N PRO A 188 -0.52 11.15 -8.35
CA PRO A 188 -0.76 12.25 -7.42
C PRO A 188 0.18 13.45 -7.67
N ALA A 189 1.45 13.19 -7.96
CA ALA A 189 2.45 14.23 -8.26
C ALA A 189 2.15 14.92 -9.60
N LEU A 190 1.77 14.16 -10.62
CA LEU A 190 1.35 14.67 -11.92
C LEU A 190 0.10 15.53 -11.82
N ALA A 191 -0.87 15.14 -11.00
CA ALA A 191 -2.07 15.94 -10.75
C ALA A 191 -1.74 17.31 -10.14
N ILE A 192 -0.76 17.38 -9.24
CA ILE A 192 -0.27 18.64 -8.67
C ILE A 192 0.49 19.46 -9.72
N ALA A 193 1.29 18.80 -10.56
CA ALA A 193 2.07 19.44 -11.62
C ALA A 193 1.25 19.83 -12.87
N GLY A 194 -0.03 19.43 -12.96
CA GLY A 194 -0.86 19.65 -14.14
C GLY A 194 -0.45 18.81 -15.37
N LEU A 195 0.27 17.71 -15.15
CA LEU A 195 0.78 16.82 -16.18
C LEU A 195 -0.10 15.58 -16.34
N LYS A 196 -0.06 14.96 -17.52
CA LYS A 196 -0.71 13.68 -17.82
C LYS A 196 0.31 12.55 -17.75
N ALA A 197 -0.14 11.32 -17.47
CA ALA A 197 0.74 10.15 -17.44
C ALA A 197 1.58 9.97 -18.72
N LYS A 198 1.00 10.26 -19.90
CA LYS A 198 1.69 10.21 -21.19
C LYS A 198 2.89 11.16 -21.29
N ASP A 199 2.90 12.23 -20.50
CA ASP A 199 3.95 13.26 -20.55
C ASP A 199 5.24 12.78 -19.87
N ILE A 200 5.16 11.75 -19.00
CA ILE A 200 6.34 11.16 -18.33
C ILE A 200 6.63 9.72 -18.73
N MET A 201 5.68 9.04 -19.39
CA MET A 201 5.81 7.62 -19.74
C MET A 201 7.06 7.32 -20.58
N GLY A 202 7.51 8.25 -21.42
CA GLY A 202 8.77 8.12 -22.15
C GLY A 202 10.00 7.99 -21.25
N PHE A 203 10.05 8.69 -20.11
CA PHE A 203 11.14 8.61 -19.13
C PHE A 203 11.03 7.41 -18.18
N CYS A 204 9.94 6.67 -18.27
CA CYS A 204 9.65 5.52 -17.42
C CYS A 204 10.04 4.18 -18.08
N VAL A 205 10.15 4.18 -19.42
CA VAL A 205 10.48 3.02 -20.25
C VAL A 205 11.97 2.97 -20.61
N PHE A 206 12.67 4.10 -20.51
CA PHE A 206 14.10 4.29 -20.80
C PHE A 206 14.81 4.87 -19.58
#